data_AF-A0A0F2NKD0-F1
#
_entry.id   AF-A0A0F2NKD0-F1
#
_cell.length_a   1.000
_cell.length_b   1.000
_cell.length_c   1.000
_cell.angle_alpha   90.00
_cell.angle_beta   90.00
_cell.angle_gamma   90.00
#
_symmetry.space_group_name_H-M   'P 1'
#
loop_
_entity.id
_entity.type
_entity.pdbx_description
1 polymer ?
#
loop_
_entity_poly.entity_id
_entity_poly.type
_entity_poly.pdbx_seq_one_letter_code
_entity_poly.pdbx_strand_id
1 'polypeptide(L)' 'MEEDIGKRLVRAVKDPNNIDSQESMAKAMELTKAYASSGSATHFSTVTKLFYDLFEMFETGKDPRAK' A
#
# COMPACT_ATOMS: atom_id res chain seq x y z
N MET A 1 -4.69 17.36 -5.36
CA MET A 1 -3.58 17.26 -4.37
C MET A 1 -4.08 16.41 -3.22
N GLU A 2 -3.46 15.26 -2.92
CA GLU A 2 -4.13 14.12 -2.26
C GLU A 2 -5.30 13.55 -3.08
N GLU A 3 -5.32 13.81 -4.40
CA GLU A 3 -6.30 13.25 -5.33
C GLU A 3 -5.96 11.78 -5.61
N ASP A 4 -6.31 11.04 -4.57
CA ASP A 4 -7.05 9.80 -4.59
C ASP A 4 -6.23 8.55 -4.88
N ILE A 5 -5.15 8.39 -4.10
CA ILE A 5 -4.52 7.08 -3.86
C ILE A 5 -5.59 6.03 -3.51
N GLY A 6 -6.65 6.41 -2.79
CA GLY A 6 -7.84 5.57 -2.60
C GLY A 6 -8.48 5.09 -3.90
N LYS A 7 -8.81 5.99 -4.84
CA LYS A 7 -9.31 5.64 -6.19
C LYS A 7 -8.30 4.81 -6.97
N ARG A 8 -7.00 5.09 -6.88
CA ARG A 8 -5.96 4.28 -7.55
C ARG A 8 -5.93 2.86 -7.00
N LEU A 9 -6.00 2.69 -5.69
CA LEU A 9 -6.11 1.40 -5.04
C LEU A 9 -7.38 0.66 -5.47
N VAL A 10 -8.54 1.33 -5.44
CA VAL A 10 -9.81 0.76 -5.91
C VAL A 10 -9.71 0.35 -7.38
N ARG A 11 -9.04 1.14 -8.23
CA ARG A 11 -8.82 0.82 -9.63
C ARG A 11 -7.89 -0.38 -9.78
N ALA A 12 -6.79 -0.45 -9.04
CA ALA A 12 -5.86 -1.59 -9.06
C ALA A 12 -6.54 -2.90 -8.63
N VAL A 13 -7.48 -2.83 -7.69
CA VAL A 13 -8.27 -4.00 -7.26
C VAL A 13 -9.29 -4.42 -8.32
N LYS A 14 -9.96 -3.45 -8.95
CA LYS A 14 -11.02 -3.71 -9.95
C LYS A 14 -10.48 -4.05 -11.34
N ASP A 15 -9.30 -3.56 -11.66
CA ASP A 15 -8.64 -3.75 -12.95
C ASP A 15 -7.22 -4.30 -12.75
N PRO A 16 -7.10 -5.62 -12.57
CA PRO A 16 -5.82 -6.29 -12.35
C PRO A 16 -4.90 -6.24 -13.57
N ASN A 17 -5.37 -5.79 -14.73
CA ASN A 17 -4.55 -5.66 -15.94
C ASN A 17 -3.84 -4.30 -16.04
N ASN A 18 -4.11 -3.36 -15.12
CA ASN A 18 -3.39 -2.10 -15.04
C ASN A 18 -2.00 -2.31 -14.42
N ILE A 19 -1.00 -2.52 -15.28
CA ILE A 19 0.39 -2.87 -14.92
C ILE A 19 0.98 -1.88 -13.90
N ASP A 20 0.72 -0.58 -14.06
CA ASP A 20 1.38 0.49 -13.30
C ASP A 20 1.11 0.38 -11.79
N SER A 21 -0.13 0.08 -11.39
CA SER A 21 -0.50 -0.04 -9.97
C SER A 21 -0.45 -1.46 -9.44
N GLN A 22 -0.35 -2.49 -10.30
CA GLN A 22 -0.17 -3.87 -9.86
C GLN A 22 1.19 -4.07 -9.19
N GLU A 23 2.25 -3.46 -9.73
CA GLU A 23 3.58 -3.55 -9.12
C GLU A 23 3.60 -2.92 -7.72
N SER A 24 3.04 -1.71 -7.59
CA SER A 24 2.88 -1.01 -6.30
C SER A 24 2.11 -1.85 -5.29
N MET A 25 0.99 -2.46 -5.73
CA MET A 25 0.14 -3.30 -4.87
C MET A 25 0.85 -4.58 -4.44
N ALA A 26 1.57 -5.25 -5.35
CA ALA A 26 2.32 -6.47 -5.05
C ALA A 26 3.44 -6.20 -4.02
N LYS A 27 4.23 -5.15 -4.23
CA LYS A 27 5.32 -4.76 -3.31
C LYS A 27 4.79 -4.33 -1.94
N ALA A 28 3.75 -3.50 -1.90
CA ALA A 28 3.11 -3.09 -0.65
C ALA A 28 2.57 -4.30 0.13
N MET A 29 1.95 -5.26 -0.56
CA MET A 29 1.42 -6.49 0.03
C MET A 29 2.51 -7.40 0.59
N GLU A 30 3.60 -7.59 -0.14
CA GLU A 30 4.75 -8.41 0.29
C GLU A 30 5.35 -7.90 1.60
N LEU A 31 5.68 -6.60 1.65
CA LEU A 31 6.26 -5.97 2.83
C LEU A 31 5.29 -5.96 4.02
N THR A 32 4.00 -5.72 3.76
CA THR A 32 2.97 -5.76 4.81
C THR A 32 2.83 -7.17 5.40
N LYS A 33 2.85 -8.21 4.55
CA LYS A 33 2.82 -9.60 5.02
C LYS A 33 4.05 -9.92 5.85
N ALA A 34 5.24 -9.54 5.41
CA ALA A 34 6.46 -9.73 6.18
C ALA A 34 6.37 -9.07 7.57
N TYR A 35 5.87 -7.83 7.64
CA TYR A 35 5.63 -7.14 8.90
C TYR A 35 4.60 -7.87 9.79
N ALA A 36 3.46 -8.28 9.23
CA ALA A 36 2.42 -9.01 9.95
C ALA A 36 2.93 -10.36 10.50
N SER A 37 3.75 -11.07 9.73
CA SER A 37 4.33 -12.36 10.11
C SER A 37 5.49 -12.23 11.12
N SER A 38 6.09 -11.04 11.26
CA SER A 38 7.24 -10.82 12.15
C SER A 38 6.91 -10.82 13.66
N GLY A 39 5.63 -10.91 14.04
CA GLY A 39 5.19 -10.74 15.42
C GLY A 39 5.23 -9.29 15.93
N SER A 40 5.72 -8.35 15.12
CA SER A 40 5.75 -6.90 15.41
C SER A 40 4.37 -6.24 15.28
N ALA A 41 3.43 -6.90 14.60
CA ALA A 41 2.08 -6.40 14.41
C ALA A 41 1.22 -6.66 15.65
N THR A 42 1.02 -5.63 16.46
CA THR A 42 0.18 -5.69 17.68
C THR A 42 -1.31 -5.50 17.39
N HIS A 43 -1.66 -4.81 16.30
CA HIS A 43 -3.04 -4.54 15.89
C HIS A 43 -3.23 -4.66 14.38
N PHE A 44 -4.40 -5.16 13.98
CA PHE A 44 -4.80 -5.22 12.56
C PHE A 44 -4.77 -3.84 11.88
N SER A 45 -5.22 -2.79 12.58
CA SER A 45 -5.21 -1.43 12.06
C SER A 45 -3.81 -0.94 11.66
N THR A 46 -2.78 -1.34 12.40
CA THR A 46 -1.37 -1.03 12.07
C THR A 46 -0.96 -1.66 10.75
N VAL A 47 -1.37 -2.91 10.51
CA VAL A 47 -1.09 -3.64 9.26
C VAL A 47 -1.80 -2.97 8.08
N THR A 48 -3.08 -2.63 8.24
CA THR A 48 -3.85 -1.95 7.19
C THR A 48 -3.28 -0.58 6.86
N LYS A 49 -2.88 0.20 7.87
CA LYS A 49 -2.25 1.50 7.66
C LYS A 49 -0.89 1.37 6.97
N LEU A 50 -0.05 0.42 7.41
CA LEU A 50 1.24 0.16 6.79
C LEU A 50 1.09 -0.18 5.30
N PHE A 51 0.14 -1.05 4.95
CA PHE A 51 -0.14 -1.36 3.55
C PHE A 51 -0.48 -0.12 2.74
N TYR A 52 -1.38 0.72 3.24
CA TYR A 52 -1.81 1.92 2.53
C TYR A 52 -0.66 2.92 2.37
N ASP A 53 0.11 3.15 3.43
CA ASP A 53 1.27 4.06 3.41
C ASP A 53 2.35 3.56 2.42
N LEU A 54 2.61 2.25 2.37
CA LEU A 54 3.53 1.65 1.40
C LEU A 54 3.00 1.74 -0.04
N PHE A 55 1.71 1.51 -0.24
CA PHE A 55 1.09 1.65 -1.56
C PHE A 55 1.19 3.10 -2.08
N GLU A 56 0.89 4.09 -1.24
CA GLU A 56 1.09 5.51 -1.57
C GLU A 56 2.55 5.81 -1.90
N MET A 57 3.49 5.25 -1.12
CA MET A 57 4.92 5.42 -1.35
C MET A 57 5.36 4.86 -2.71
N PHE A 58 4.91 3.68 -3.09
CA PHE A 58 5.24 3.10 -4.40
C PHE A 58 4.58 3.83 -5.56
N GLU A 59 3.35 4.32 -5.38
CA GLU A 59 2.61 5.08 -6.41
C GLU A 59 3.17 6.49 -6.66
N THR A 60 3.77 7.10 -5.65
CA THR A 60 4.13 8.54 -5.69
C THR A 60 5.63 8.80 -5.52
N GLY A 61 6.39 7.81 -5.05
CA GLY A 61 7.79 7.95 -4.67
C GLY A 61 8.01 8.78 -3.39
N LYS A 62 6.95 9.16 -2.67
CA LYS A 62 7.04 9.98 -1.45
C LYS A 62 6.67 9.15 -0.23
N ASP A 63 7.45 9.24 0.85
CA ASP A 63 7.09 8.59 2.10
C ASP A 63 5.99 9.40 2.82
N PRO A 64 4.75 8.89 2.91
CA PRO A 64 3.65 9.61 3.57
C PRO A 64 3.83 9.71 5.09
N ARG A 65 4.77 8.95 5.66
CA ARG A 65 5.07 8.93 7.11
C ARG A 65 6.09 9.99 7.51
N ALA A 66 6.76 10.63 6.54
CA ALA A 66 7.75 11.68 6.77
C ALA A 66 7.13 13.10 6.87
N LYS A 67 5.80 13.19 7.02
CA LYS A 67 5.06 14.45 7.21
C LYS A 67 5.20 15.00 8.62
#